data_AF-A0AAJ2H392-F1
#
_entry.id   AF-A0AAJ2H392-F1
#
_cell.length_a   1.000
_cell.length_b   1.000
_cell.length_c   1.000
_cell.angle_alpha   90.00
_cell.angle_beta   90.00
_cell.angle_gamma   90.00
#
_symmetry.space_group_name_H-M   'P 1'
#
loop_
_entity.id
_entity.type
_entity.pdbx_description
1 polymer ?
#
loop_
_entity_poly.entity_id
_entity_poly.type
_entity_poly.pdbx_seq_one_letter_code
_entity_poly.pdbx_strand_id
1 'polypeptide(L)'
;HASSTRLSVMNQDHFAMQGKASRFSPVHVLNAITQKDFSMKPDIAYGQHPRQKLDVYMPLAQTSDSLAKPVILFVYGGAWTTGNKNDYLFVGESFSKAGYVTAVMNYRLAPQHKYPDYLKDTALALK
;
A
#
# COMPACT_ATOMS: atom_id res chain seq x y z
N HIS A 1 -44.06 45.26 -52.46
CA HIS A 1 -44.29 46.15 -51.31
C HIS A 1 -44.98 45.34 -50.23
N ALA A 2 -44.37 45.27 -49.04
CA ALA A 2 -44.90 44.76 -47.76
C ALA A 2 -45.29 43.26 -47.72
N SER A 3 -45.25 42.53 -46.61
CA SER A 3 -44.49 42.54 -45.35
C SER A 3 -44.95 41.27 -44.63
N SER A 4 -44.02 40.62 -43.91
CA SER A 4 -44.18 39.82 -42.68
C SER A 4 -45.60 39.38 -42.24
N THR A 5 -45.77 38.11 -41.85
CA THR A 5 -46.26 37.74 -40.49
C THR A 5 -45.96 36.27 -40.20
N ARG A 6 -45.28 36.04 -39.08
CA ARG A 6 -45.05 34.74 -38.43
C ARG A 6 -46.24 34.44 -37.53
N LEU A 7 -46.82 33.25 -37.58
CA LEU A 7 -47.74 32.75 -36.55
C LEU A 7 -47.44 31.27 -36.26
N SER A 8 -47.68 30.94 -35.00
CA SER A 8 -47.10 29.84 -34.24
C SER A 8 -48.09 28.69 -34.04
N VAL A 9 -47.53 27.56 -33.59
CA VAL A 9 -48.14 26.43 -32.86
C VAL A 9 -48.78 25.32 -33.71
N MET A 10 -48.14 24.15 -33.68
CA MET A 10 -48.86 22.92 -33.30
C MET A 10 -47.89 21.95 -32.60
N ASN A 11 -48.10 21.84 -31.30
CA ASN A 11 -47.50 20.92 -30.37
C ASN A 11 -48.20 19.56 -30.50
N GLN A 12 -47.46 18.47 -30.59
CA GLN A 12 -47.70 17.20 -29.90
C GLN A 12 -46.67 16.18 -30.36
N ASP A 13 -45.87 15.68 -29.42
CA ASP A 13 -45.72 14.24 -29.23
C ASP A 13 -45.08 13.99 -27.87
N HIS A 14 -45.90 13.45 -26.97
CA HIS A 14 -45.46 12.85 -25.74
C HIS A 14 -44.65 11.60 -26.07
N PHE A 15 -43.36 11.59 -25.74
CA PHE A 15 -42.60 10.34 -25.64
C PHE A 15 -41.84 10.31 -24.32
N ALA A 16 -42.13 9.26 -23.54
CA ALA A 16 -41.62 9.03 -22.21
C ALA A 16 -40.08 8.91 -22.21
N MET A 17 -39.40 9.80 -21.49
CA MET A 17 -37.99 9.64 -21.13
C MET A 17 -37.88 8.56 -20.06
N GLN A 18 -37.63 7.31 -20.47
CA GLN A 18 -37.07 6.29 -19.59
C GLN A 18 -35.64 6.71 -19.24
N GLY A 19 -35.49 7.33 -18.07
CA GLY A 19 -34.19 7.62 -17.49
C GLY A 19 -33.43 6.32 -17.25
N LYS A 20 -32.40 6.06 -18.07
CA LYS A 20 -31.37 5.08 -17.75
C LYS A 20 -30.55 5.64 -16.59
N ALA A 21 -30.98 5.35 -15.36
CA ALA A 21 -30.19 5.61 -14.17
C ALA A 21 -28.88 4.83 -14.28
N SER A 22 -27.79 5.53 -14.59
CA SER A 22 -26.44 5.00 -14.46
C SER A 22 -26.23 4.59 -13.01
N ARG A 23 -26.14 3.28 -12.77
CA ARG A 23 -25.87 2.71 -11.45
C ARG A 23 -24.39 2.95 -11.12
N PHE A 24 -24.05 4.16 -10.70
CA PHE A 24 -22.84 4.36 -9.92
C PHE A 24 -23.06 3.64 -8.59
N SER A 25 -22.60 2.38 -8.51
CA SER A 25 -22.61 1.63 -7.27
C SER A 25 -21.75 2.38 -6.26
N PRO A 26 -22.32 2.79 -5.11
CA PRO A 26 -21.53 3.37 -4.03
C PRO A 26 -20.36 2.47 -3.64
N VAL A 27 -20.50 1.15 -3.80
CA VAL A 27 -19.43 0.17 -3.55
C VAL A 27 -18.25 0.35 -4.49
N HIS A 28 -18.46 0.72 -5.76
CA HIS A 28 -17.35 0.99 -6.68
C HIS A 28 -16.65 2.31 -6.38
N VAL A 29 -17.40 3.33 -5.95
CA VAL A 29 -16.83 4.59 -5.47
C VAL A 29 -16.07 4.37 -4.17
N LEU A 30 -16.65 3.63 -3.22
CA LEU A 30 -15.99 3.25 -1.97
C LEU A 30 -14.74 2.41 -2.23
N ASN A 31 -14.77 1.42 -3.13
CA ASN A 31 -13.59 0.66 -3.51
C ASN A 31 -12.53 1.50 -4.25
N ALA A 32 -12.92 2.55 -4.98
CA ALA A 32 -11.99 3.50 -5.58
C ALA A 32 -11.38 4.48 -4.54
N ILE A 33 -12.07 4.68 -3.40
CA ILE A 33 -11.58 5.45 -2.24
C ILE A 33 -10.80 4.56 -1.26
N THR A 34 -11.03 3.23 -1.26
CA THR A 34 -10.21 2.24 -0.56
C THR A 34 -8.87 2.14 -1.27
N GLN A 35 -8.01 3.12 -1.00
CA GLN A 35 -6.60 3.06 -1.35
C GLN A 35 -6.05 1.75 -0.78
N LYS A 36 -5.17 1.06 -1.51
CA LYS A 36 -4.25 0.18 -0.81
C LYS A 36 -3.58 1.06 0.24
N ASP A 37 -3.71 0.75 1.52
CA ASP A 37 -3.20 1.66 2.56
C ASP A 37 -1.66 1.69 2.59
N PHE A 38 -1.01 0.71 1.96
CA PHE A 38 0.43 0.57 1.85
C PHE A 38 0.87 -0.13 0.55
N SER A 39 2.14 0.02 0.21
CA SER A 39 2.85 -0.75 -0.83
C SER A 39 3.98 -1.55 -0.20
N MET A 40 4.38 -2.66 -0.82
CA MET A 40 5.43 -3.54 -0.28
C MET A 40 6.44 -3.90 -1.38
N LYS A 41 7.72 -3.88 -1.02
CA LYS A 41 8.84 -4.35 -1.84
C LYS A 41 9.50 -5.55 -1.15
N PRO A 42 9.34 -6.77 -1.70
CA PRO A 42 9.85 -7.97 -1.04
C PRO A 42 11.33 -8.21 -1.36
N ASP A 43 11.97 -9.00 -0.50
CA ASP A 43 13.27 -9.66 -0.72
C ASP A 43 14.41 -8.72 -1.11
N ILE A 44 14.41 -7.50 -0.58
CA ILE A 44 15.51 -6.55 -0.73
C ILE A 44 16.72 -7.10 0.02
N ALA A 45 17.80 -7.38 -0.71
CA ALA A 45 19.05 -7.84 -0.13
C ALA A 45 19.77 -6.68 0.59
N TYR A 46 20.20 -6.91 1.83
CA TYR A 46 21.05 -5.99 2.59
C TYR A 46 22.46 -6.57 2.82
N GLY A 47 22.70 -7.80 2.35
CA GLY A 47 23.99 -8.48 2.45
C GLY A 47 24.10 -9.62 1.43
N GLN A 48 25.23 -10.32 1.46
CA GLN A 48 25.57 -11.36 0.48
C GLN A 48 24.93 -12.72 0.77
N HIS A 49 24.56 -12.98 2.03
CA HIS A 49 23.99 -14.26 2.42
C HIS A 49 22.52 -14.35 1.97
N PRO A 50 22.02 -15.52 1.51
CA PRO A 50 20.63 -15.65 1.02
C PRO A 50 19.53 -15.23 2.02
N ARG A 51 19.81 -15.34 3.33
CA ARG A 51 18.91 -14.88 4.40
C ARG A 51 19.04 -13.39 4.72
N GLN A 52 20.05 -12.68 4.23
CA GLN A 52 20.22 -11.25 4.45
C GLN A 52 19.31 -10.44 3.52
N LYS A 53 18.00 -10.62 3.73
CA LYS A 53 16.92 -10.02 2.97
C LYS A 53 15.88 -9.41 3.90
N LEU A 54 15.22 -8.35 3.46
CA LEU A 54 14.11 -7.71 4.16
C LEU A 54 12.99 -7.34 3.20
N ASP A 55 11.78 -7.21 3.73
CA ASP A 55 10.63 -6.67 3.01
C ASP A 55 10.37 -5.25 3.51
N VAL A 56 10.22 -4.29 2.58
CA VAL A 56 9.93 -2.89 2.91
C VAL A 56 8.47 -2.58 2.61
N TYR A 57 7.74 -2.21 3.64
CA TYR A 57 6.36 -1.75 3.60
C TYR A 57 6.35 -0.23 3.69
N MET A 58 5.61 0.43 2.80
CA MET A 58 5.57 1.88 2.67
C MET A 58 4.12 2.37 2.69
N PRO A 59 3.75 3.32 3.57
CA PRO A 59 2.44 3.98 3.55
C PRO A 59 2.18 4.67 2.21
N LEU A 60 1.00 4.43 1.62
CA LEU A 60 0.60 5.05 0.35
C LEU A 60 0.05 6.47 0.50
N ALA A 61 -0.50 6.82 1.67
CA ALA A 61 -0.92 8.18 1.94
C ALA A 61 0.29 9.13 1.96
N GLN A 62 0.24 10.17 1.13
CA GLN A 62 1.05 11.37 1.30
C GLN A 62 0.46 12.13 2.47
N THR A 63 0.96 11.90 3.68
CA THR A 63 0.82 12.93 4.72
C THR A 63 1.50 14.16 4.14
N SER A 64 0.73 15.20 3.90
CA SER A 64 1.16 16.50 3.43
C SER A 64 2.24 17.01 4.38
N ASP A 65 3.50 16.71 4.07
CA ASP A 65 4.71 17.43 4.45
C ASP A 65 5.90 16.61 3.98
N SER A 66 6.85 17.30 3.35
CA SER A 66 8.08 16.77 2.76
C SER A 66 9.09 16.27 3.81
N LEU A 67 8.62 15.81 4.98
CA LEU A 67 9.42 15.24 6.05
C LEU A 67 9.64 13.74 5.80
N ALA A 68 10.88 13.30 6.02
CA ALA A 68 11.22 11.88 5.94
C ALA A 68 10.31 11.07 6.89
N LYS A 69 9.66 10.02 6.36
CA LYS A 69 8.80 9.15 7.16
C LYS A 69 9.67 8.37 8.17
N PRO A 70 9.24 8.22 9.43
CA PRO A 70 9.96 7.39 10.40
C PRO A 70 10.04 5.94 9.92
N VAL A 71 11.18 5.31 10.18
CA VAL A 71 11.48 3.93 9.76
C VAL A 71 11.50 3.01 10.98
N ILE A 72 10.81 1.87 10.87
CA ILE A 72 10.82 0.78 11.85
C ILE A 72 11.54 -0.41 11.22
N LEU A 73 12.63 -0.89 11.84
CA LEU A 73 13.22 -2.19 11.53
C LEU A 73 12.70 -3.23 12.52
N PHE A 74 11.93 -4.19 12.04
CA PHE A 74 11.41 -5.28 12.84
C PHE A 74 12.31 -6.51 12.77
N VAL A 75 12.83 -6.92 13.93
CA VAL A 75 13.64 -8.12 14.13
C VAL A 75 12.80 -9.11 14.93
N TYR A 76 12.44 -10.24 14.32
CA TYR A 76 11.60 -11.25 14.96
C TYR A 76 12.36 -12.05 16.04
N GLY A 77 11.59 -12.80 16.86
CA GLY A 77 12.10 -13.64 17.95
C GLY A 77 12.53 -15.05 17.49
N GLY A 78 12.40 -16.05 18.37
CA GLY A 78 12.80 -17.44 18.04
C GLY A 78 14.24 -17.78 18.43
N ALA A 79 14.76 -17.13 19.47
CA ALA A 79 16.07 -17.42 20.08
C ALA A 79 17.26 -17.47 19.10
N TRP A 80 17.18 -16.72 18.00
CA TRP A 80 18.17 -16.70 16.92
C TRP A 80 18.34 -18.03 16.16
N THR A 81 17.51 -19.03 16.43
CA THR A 81 17.62 -20.38 15.87
C THR A 81 16.52 -20.68 14.85
N THR A 82 15.41 -19.94 14.89
CA THR A 82 14.25 -20.14 14.03
C THR A 82 13.63 -18.81 13.57
N GLY A 83 12.66 -18.91 12.65
CA GLY A 83 11.85 -17.78 12.19
C GLY A 83 12.09 -17.37 10.73
N ASN A 84 11.10 -16.66 10.18
CA ASN A 84 11.11 -16.11 8.83
C ASN A 84 10.32 -14.79 8.79
N LYS A 85 10.81 -13.79 8.04
CA LYS A 85 10.12 -12.51 7.80
C LYS A 85 8.70 -12.70 7.25
N ASN A 86 8.48 -13.76 6.48
CA ASN A 86 7.19 -14.05 5.85
C ASN A 86 6.09 -14.40 6.89
N ASP A 87 6.47 -14.79 8.11
CA ASP A 87 5.52 -15.07 9.19
C ASP A 87 4.99 -13.79 9.86
N TYR A 88 5.58 -12.63 9.52
CA TYR A 88 5.32 -11.33 10.16
C TYR A 88 4.77 -10.27 9.20
N LEU A 89 4.06 -10.71 8.13
CA LEU A 89 3.38 -9.82 7.18
C LEU A 89 2.48 -8.78 7.87
N PHE A 90 1.76 -9.22 8.91
CA PHE A 90 0.85 -8.37 9.67
C PHE A 90 1.56 -7.18 10.34
N VAL A 91 2.84 -7.33 10.70
CA VAL A 91 3.65 -6.28 11.33
C VAL A 91 3.92 -5.16 10.33
N GLY A 92 4.40 -5.53 9.14
CA GLY A 92 4.65 -4.59 8.05
C GLY A 92 3.39 -3.84 7.63
N GLU A 93 2.29 -4.58 7.49
CA GLU A 93 0.98 -3.98 7.19
C GLU A 93 0.50 -3.01 8.26
N SER A 94 0.52 -3.40 9.54
CA SER A 94 -0.03 -2.59 10.64
C SER A 94 0.73 -1.27 10.80
N PHE A 95 2.06 -1.32 10.78
CA PHE A 95 2.87 -0.11 10.92
C PHE A 95 2.83 0.78 9.68
N SER A 96 2.76 0.21 8.48
CA SER A 96 2.59 1.03 7.27
C SER A 96 1.21 1.68 7.19
N LYS A 97 0.15 1.02 7.65
CA LYS A 97 -1.16 1.66 7.83
C LYS A 97 -1.14 2.79 8.85
N ALA A 98 -0.28 2.69 9.87
CA ALA A 98 -0.06 3.74 10.85
C ALA A 98 0.90 4.87 10.39
N GLY A 99 1.37 4.84 9.13
CA GLY A 99 2.21 5.91 8.56
C GLY A 99 3.72 5.68 8.62
N TYR A 100 4.19 4.50 9.05
CA TYR A 100 5.62 4.18 9.15
C TYR A 100 6.14 3.41 7.94
N VAL A 101 7.35 3.74 7.48
CA VAL A 101 8.09 2.81 6.62
C VAL A 101 8.57 1.67 7.50
N THR A 102 8.20 0.43 7.17
CA THR A 102 8.51 -0.73 8.01
C THR A 102 9.34 -1.72 7.22
N ALA A 103 10.48 -2.11 7.76
CA ALA A 103 11.34 -3.17 7.22
C ALA A 103 11.23 -4.41 8.10
N VAL A 104 10.78 -5.53 7.55
CA VAL A 104 10.75 -6.83 8.24
C VAL A 104 11.91 -7.67 7.70
N MET A 105 12.92 -7.93 8.53
CA MET A 105 14.17 -8.55 8.07
C MET A 105 14.27 -10.02 8.44
N ASN A 106 14.84 -10.83 7.55
CA ASN A 106 15.50 -12.06 7.92
C ASN A 106 16.93 -11.77 8.39
N TYR A 107 17.48 -12.66 9.20
CA TYR A 107 18.88 -12.69 9.62
C TYR A 107 19.40 -14.13 9.60
N ARG A 108 20.72 -14.31 9.68
CA ARG A 108 21.35 -15.62 9.75
C ARG A 108 21.05 -16.30 11.10
N LEU A 109 20.74 -17.61 11.05
CA LEU A 109 20.30 -18.38 12.21
C LEU A 109 21.41 -19.28 12.76
N ALA A 110 21.39 -19.49 14.07
CA ALA A 110 22.17 -20.51 14.74
C ALA A 110 21.52 -21.90 14.56
N PRO A 111 22.28 -23.01 14.64
CA PRO A 111 23.70 -23.10 15.02
C PRO A 111 24.71 -22.77 13.91
N GLN A 112 24.28 -22.62 12.66
CA GLN A 112 25.16 -22.38 11.52
C GLN A 112 25.85 -21.01 11.61
N HIS A 113 25.15 -20.01 12.14
CA HIS A 113 25.66 -18.68 12.42
C HIS A 113 25.49 -18.35 13.90
N LYS A 114 26.62 -18.22 14.59
CA LYS A 114 26.66 -18.02 16.05
C LYS A 114 26.84 -16.55 16.39
N TYR A 115 26.71 -16.21 17.66
CA TYR A 115 27.09 -14.89 18.14
C TYR A 115 28.49 -14.50 17.62
N PRO A 116 28.70 -13.28 17.07
CA PRO A 116 27.75 -12.17 16.97
C PRO A 116 27.07 -12.02 15.58
N ASP A 117 27.03 -13.06 14.74
CA ASP A 117 26.60 -12.95 13.33
C ASP A 117 25.21 -12.31 13.15
N TYR A 118 24.21 -12.77 13.90
CA TYR A 118 22.85 -12.20 13.82
C TYR A 118 22.78 -10.75 14.32
N LEU A 119 23.66 -10.33 15.24
CA LEU A 119 23.77 -8.90 15.64
C LEU A 119 24.48 -8.06 14.58
N LYS A 120 25.46 -8.64 13.89
CA LYS A 120 26.09 -7.98 12.73
C LYS A 120 25.10 -7.80 11.60
N ASP A 121 24.18 -8.75 11.41
CA ASP A 121 23.13 -8.67 10.41
C ASP A 121 22.15 -7.52 10.72
N THR A 122 21.71 -7.36 11.98
CA THR A 122 20.84 -6.22 12.36
C THR A 122 21.54 -4.88 12.20
N ALA A 123 22.83 -4.79 12.55
CA ALA A 123 23.62 -3.58 12.33
C ALA A 123 23.84 -3.27 10.85
N LEU A 124 24.01 -4.29 10.01
CA LEU A 124 24.16 -4.13 8.56
C LEU A 124 22.86 -3.62 7.91
N ALA A 125 21.70 -4.09 8.38
CA ALA A 125 20.40 -3.66 7.86
C ALA A 125 20.03 -2.20 8.17
N LEU A 126 20.72 -1.55 9.12
CA LEU A 126 20.50 -0.15 9.50
C LEU A 126 21.43 0.86 8.79
N LYS A 127 22.42 0.39 8.04
CA LYS A 127 23.37 1.25 7.30
C LYS A 127 22.78 1.76 6.00
#